data_AF-A0A094GWU7-F1
#
_entry.id   AF-A0A094GWU7-F1
#
_cell.length_a   1.000
_cell.length_b   1.000
_cell.length_c   1.000
_cell.angle_alpha   90.00
_cell.angle_beta   90.00
_cell.angle_gamma   90.00
#
_symmetry.space_group_name_H-M   'P 1'
#
loop_
_entity.id
_entity.type
_entity.pdbx_description
1 polymer ?
#
loop_
_entity_poly.entity_id
_entity_poly.type
_entity_poly.pdbx_seq_one_letter_code
_entity_poly.pdbx_strand_id
1 'polypeptide(L)'
;MAKWCFSHGVALQRIETIPDDADTIAESAKRLSAAYDFVITSGGIGPTHDDITYSSLATAFGVPLVLHEVAYARMRRLAKPHKSQPNFDWTVDSEARRAKERMVLLPLAGDGGEGKEWKDQVLFPVEELWVPVVCVGGNVHVLPGVPRLFEKLLLGLGELYGERLGEEIRRVMISTPMSESAVAPYLEKLQARVEEKGVKVGSYPRFGKGSNTVTLVGRDKAFLESLVDEVEKNVEGKRVLVEGEDDVEGVVEQGSQPPSRLERTEPQHLQSATYPNQPPSQHKIPPTSPLHIRTSPLRSPRVIATPYTMASKFLREYKLVVVGGGGVGKSCLTIQLIQSHFVDEYDPTIEDSYRKQCVIDDEVALLDVLDTAGQEEYSAMREQYMRTGEGFLLVYSITSRQSFEEIMTFQQQILRVKDKDYFPITVVGNKCDLEGERQVSKQEGEALAKSFGCKFIETSAKSRINVDNAFFDIVREIRHYNKQMAGNFEGGSGGGQGGNGGPQGKMEMGEGENSRGCCGSCVLM
;
A
#
# COMPACT_ATOMS: atom_id res chain seq x y z
N MET A 1 10.69 11.88 -3.81
CA MET A 1 11.43 12.13 -5.08
C MET A 1 10.79 13.22 -5.94
N ALA A 2 9.60 13.03 -6.53
CA ALA A 2 9.03 14.01 -7.47
C ALA A 2 8.90 15.45 -6.91
N LYS A 3 8.46 15.60 -5.65
CA LYS A 3 8.44 16.89 -4.94
C LYS A 3 9.83 17.53 -4.83
N TRP A 4 10.84 16.72 -4.51
CA TRP A 4 12.23 17.16 -4.41
C TRP A 4 12.76 17.61 -5.76
N CYS A 5 12.48 16.86 -6.84
CA CYS A 5 12.86 17.28 -8.19
C CYS A 5 12.24 18.64 -8.54
N PHE A 6 10.95 18.83 -8.25
CA PHE A 6 10.25 20.08 -8.48
C PHE A 6 10.87 21.26 -7.72
N SER A 7 11.15 21.10 -6.43
CA SER A 7 11.73 22.17 -5.61
C SER A 7 13.18 22.51 -5.95
N HIS A 8 13.90 21.59 -6.62
CA HIS A 8 15.31 21.77 -7.02
C HIS A 8 15.47 21.97 -8.54
N GLY A 9 14.40 22.34 -9.25
CA GLY A 9 14.52 22.65 -10.68
C GLY A 9 14.78 21.46 -11.59
N VAL A 10 14.76 20.24 -11.06
CA VAL A 10 15.01 19.00 -11.80
C VAL A 10 13.74 18.59 -12.53
N ALA A 11 13.81 18.55 -13.86
CA ALA A 11 12.69 18.10 -14.69
C ALA A 11 12.60 16.57 -14.63
N LEU A 12 11.66 16.05 -13.85
CA LEU A 12 11.37 14.62 -13.79
C LEU A 12 10.74 14.16 -15.11
N GLN A 13 11.47 13.35 -15.89
CA GLN A 13 11.04 12.88 -17.21
C GLN A 13 10.42 11.48 -17.18
N ARG A 14 10.90 10.59 -16.31
CA ARG A 14 10.50 9.18 -16.30
C ARG A 14 10.71 8.55 -14.93
N ILE A 15 9.85 7.60 -14.59
CA ILE A 15 9.99 6.70 -13.44
C ILE A 15 9.81 5.28 -13.96
N GLU A 16 10.66 4.35 -13.51
CA GLU A 16 10.55 2.92 -13.79
C GLU A 16 10.63 2.14 -12.49
N THR A 17 9.78 1.13 -12.34
CA THR A 17 9.91 0.11 -11.30
C THR A 17 10.59 -1.10 -11.94
N ILE A 18 11.76 -1.46 -11.43
CA ILE A 18 12.62 -2.50 -11.99
C ILE A 18 12.63 -3.67 -10.99
N PRO A 19 12.35 -4.92 -11.41
CA PRO A 19 12.48 -6.08 -10.54
C PRO A 19 13.95 -6.37 -10.21
N ASP A 20 14.20 -7.17 -9.16
CA ASP A 20 15.54 -7.64 -8.79
C ASP A 20 16.05 -8.71 -9.77
N ASP A 21 16.25 -8.29 -11.02
CA ASP A 21 16.80 -9.08 -12.12
C ASP A 21 18.00 -8.35 -12.72
N ALA A 22 19.16 -9.02 -12.76
CA ALA A 22 20.42 -8.38 -13.08
C ALA A 22 20.47 -7.80 -14.50
N ASP A 23 19.90 -8.52 -15.48
CA ASP A 23 19.87 -8.09 -16.88
C ASP A 23 18.96 -6.87 -17.05
N THR A 24 17.78 -6.88 -16.41
CA THR A 24 16.84 -5.76 -16.43
C THR A 24 17.41 -4.52 -15.76
N ILE A 25 18.06 -4.66 -14.59
CA ILE A 25 18.75 -3.56 -13.92
C ILE A 25 19.84 -2.98 -14.82
N ALA A 26 20.67 -3.83 -15.44
CA ALA A 26 21.77 -3.41 -16.29
C ALA A 26 21.29 -2.69 -17.56
N GLU A 27 20.24 -3.19 -18.21
CA GLU A 27 19.61 -2.55 -19.38
C GLU A 27 19.07 -1.16 -19.01
N SER A 28 18.19 -1.09 -18.01
CA SER A 28 17.56 0.16 -17.60
C SER A 28 18.60 1.19 -17.17
N ALA A 29 19.61 0.78 -16.38
CA ALA A 29 20.65 1.69 -15.94
C ALA A 29 21.44 2.29 -17.11
N LYS A 30 21.85 1.48 -18.10
CA LYS A 30 22.56 1.98 -19.30
C LYS A 30 21.69 2.92 -20.12
N ARG A 31 20.45 2.50 -20.40
CA ARG A 31 19.52 3.28 -21.23
C ARG A 31 19.17 4.61 -20.58
N LEU A 32 18.84 4.61 -19.29
CA LEU A 32 18.50 5.83 -18.56
C LEU A 32 19.73 6.74 -18.39
N SER A 33 20.90 6.17 -18.08
CA SER A 33 22.16 6.92 -17.98
C SER A 33 22.52 7.61 -19.30
N ALA A 34 22.31 6.96 -20.45
CA ALA A 34 22.57 7.56 -21.76
C ALA A 34 21.54 8.63 -22.16
N ALA A 35 20.31 8.54 -21.65
CA ALA A 35 19.20 9.41 -22.05
C ALA A 35 19.03 10.64 -21.16
N TYR A 36 19.53 10.62 -19.92
CA TYR A 36 19.26 11.64 -18.92
C TYR A 36 20.52 12.05 -18.16
N ASP A 37 20.65 13.34 -17.83
CA ASP A 37 21.83 13.88 -17.14
C ASP A 37 21.88 13.51 -15.64
N PHE A 38 20.74 13.14 -15.05
CA PHE A 38 20.62 12.82 -13.63
C PHE A 38 19.67 11.64 -13.44
N VAL A 39 20.24 10.50 -13.06
CA VAL A 39 19.49 9.25 -12.84
C VAL A 39 19.60 8.88 -11.37
N ILE A 40 18.48 8.52 -10.76
CA ILE A 40 18.44 7.97 -9.41
C ILE A 40 17.87 6.56 -9.47
N THR A 41 18.53 5.63 -8.78
CA THR A 41 17.98 4.32 -8.44
C THR A 41 17.95 4.15 -6.93
N SER A 42 16.97 3.39 -6.42
CA SER A 42 16.82 3.13 -4.99
C SER A 42 16.49 1.67 -4.72
N GLY A 43 17.16 1.07 -3.73
CA GLY A 43 16.92 -0.32 -3.33
C GLY A 43 17.96 -1.31 -3.85
N GLY A 44 17.88 -2.55 -3.37
CA GLY A 44 18.79 -3.65 -3.75
C GLY A 44 20.25 -3.46 -3.32
N ILE A 45 20.50 -2.74 -2.20
CA ILE A 45 21.85 -2.50 -1.64
C ILE A 45 22.05 -3.04 -0.21
N GLY A 46 21.10 -3.83 0.27
CA GLY A 46 21.18 -4.51 1.55
C GLY A 46 22.10 -5.74 1.54
N PRO A 47 22.05 -6.55 2.62
CA PRO A 47 22.93 -7.69 2.80
C PRO A 47 22.39 -9.01 2.21
N THR A 48 21.14 -9.05 1.74
CA THR A 48 20.48 -10.29 1.30
C THR A 48 20.86 -10.67 -0.13
N HIS A 49 20.34 -11.79 -0.63
CA HIS A 49 20.77 -12.38 -1.90
C HIS A 49 20.11 -11.74 -3.12
N ASP A 50 18.96 -11.11 -2.89
CA ASP A 50 18.17 -10.27 -3.79
C ASP A 50 18.71 -8.83 -3.90
N ASP A 51 19.59 -8.41 -2.98
CA ASP A 51 20.26 -7.11 -3.05
C ASP A 51 21.40 -7.11 -4.09
N ILE A 52 21.02 -6.96 -5.36
CA ILE A 52 21.92 -7.10 -6.51
C ILE A 52 22.17 -5.80 -7.28
N THR A 53 21.75 -4.64 -6.78
CA THR A 53 21.87 -3.36 -7.51
C THR A 53 23.34 -3.02 -7.80
N TYR A 54 24.22 -3.07 -6.80
CA TYR A 54 25.64 -2.73 -7.02
C TYR A 54 26.35 -3.70 -7.97
N SER A 55 26.12 -5.01 -7.86
CA SER A 55 26.74 -6.01 -8.75
C SER A 55 26.22 -5.91 -10.18
N SER A 56 24.93 -5.62 -10.35
CA SER A 56 24.31 -5.41 -11.66
C SER A 56 24.86 -4.15 -12.32
N LEU A 57 24.99 -3.05 -11.57
CA LEU A 57 25.59 -1.81 -12.06
C LEU A 57 27.08 -1.96 -12.37
N ALA A 58 27.83 -2.69 -11.54
CA ALA A 58 29.24 -3.02 -11.79
C ALA A 58 29.41 -3.69 -13.16
N THR A 59 28.60 -4.73 -13.40
CA THR A 59 28.58 -5.46 -14.67
C THR A 59 28.14 -4.57 -15.83
N ALA A 60 27.11 -3.74 -15.62
CA ALA A 60 26.60 -2.84 -16.64
C ALA A 60 27.67 -1.85 -17.11
N PHE A 61 28.33 -1.16 -16.18
CA PHE A 61 29.29 -0.12 -16.52
C PHE A 61 30.74 -0.63 -16.68
N GLY A 62 30.96 -1.95 -16.55
CA GLY A 62 32.27 -2.56 -16.73
C GLY A 62 33.28 -2.15 -15.66
N VAL A 63 32.82 -1.92 -14.43
CA VAL A 63 33.64 -1.49 -13.29
C VAL A 63 33.70 -2.59 -12.23
N PRO A 64 34.81 -2.75 -11.50
CA PRO A 64 34.91 -3.74 -10.42
C PRO A 64 34.07 -3.34 -9.20
N LEU A 65 33.68 -4.34 -8.41
CA LEU A 65 33.22 -4.14 -7.05
C LEU A 65 34.44 -4.03 -6.12
N VAL A 66 34.57 -2.90 -5.46
CA VAL A 66 35.72 -2.55 -4.61
C VAL A 66 35.23 -2.27 -3.19
N LEU A 67 35.94 -2.81 -2.20
CA LEU A 67 35.65 -2.52 -0.80
C LEU A 67 35.96 -1.05 -0.51
N HIS A 68 34.94 -0.27 -0.18
CA HIS A 68 35.12 1.14 0.12
C HIS A 68 35.46 1.34 1.61
N GLU A 69 36.74 1.45 1.92
CA GLU A 69 37.28 1.48 3.30
C GLU A 69 36.65 2.56 4.18
N VAL A 70 36.38 3.76 3.66
CA VAL A 70 35.75 4.84 4.43
C VAL A 70 34.30 4.49 4.81
N ALA A 71 33.53 3.93 3.87
CA ALA A 71 32.15 3.51 4.16
C ALA A 71 32.14 2.32 5.13
N TYR A 72 33.08 1.39 4.96
CA TYR A 72 33.27 0.27 5.87
C TYR A 72 33.62 0.74 7.29
N ALA A 73 34.58 1.66 7.43
CA ALA A 73 34.97 2.23 8.71
C ALA A 73 33.80 2.99 9.39
N ARG A 74 33.03 3.78 8.64
CA ARG A 74 31.82 4.43 9.15
C ARG A 74 30.78 3.41 9.61
N MET A 75 30.53 2.36 8.83
CA MET A 75 29.60 1.30 9.19
C MET A 75 30.01 0.62 10.50
N ARG A 76 31.29 0.30 10.66
CA ARG A 76 31.83 -0.30 11.90
C ARG A 76 31.64 0.61 13.11
N ARG A 77 31.90 1.91 12.95
CA ARG A 77 31.75 2.91 14.02
C ARG A 77 30.30 3.14 14.43
N LEU A 78 29.37 3.13 13.48
CA LEU A 78 27.97 3.49 13.69
C LEU A 78 27.07 2.26 13.93
N ALA A 79 27.56 1.05 13.64
CA ALA A 79 26.82 -0.18 13.87
C ALA A 79 26.64 -0.43 15.37
N LYS A 80 25.38 -0.41 15.82
CA LYS A 80 25.00 -0.92 17.14
C LYS A 80 24.83 -2.44 17.08
N PRO A 81 25.20 -3.18 18.13
CA PRO A 81 24.92 -4.61 18.22
C PRO A 81 23.42 -4.88 18.02
N HIS A 82 23.10 -5.77 17.08
CA HIS A 82 21.71 -6.11 16.80
C HIS A 82 21.17 -7.02 17.92
N LYS A 83 19.92 -6.83 18.36
CA LYS A 83 19.33 -7.64 19.45
C LYS A 83 19.33 -9.15 19.18
N SER A 84 19.21 -9.56 17.91
CA SER A 84 19.31 -10.98 17.50
C SER A 84 20.75 -11.49 17.29
N GLN A 85 21.74 -10.60 17.30
CA GLN A 85 23.17 -10.93 17.23
C GLN A 85 23.94 -10.14 18.31
N PRO A 86 23.67 -10.38 19.60
CA PRO A 86 24.28 -9.62 20.69
C PRO A 86 25.80 -9.81 20.76
N ASN A 87 26.32 -10.91 20.20
CA ASN A 87 27.73 -11.28 20.18
C ASN A 87 28.40 -11.03 18.80
N PHE A 88 27.83 -10.18 17.95
CA PHE A 88 28.44 -9.85 16.67
C PHE A 88 29.80 -9.15 16.87
N ASP A 89 30.84 -9.70 16.26
CA ASP A 89 32.22 -9.20 16.36
C ASP A 89 32.77 -8.90 14.95
N TRP A 90 33.20 -7.66 14.75
CA TRP A 90 33.81 -7.19 13.51
C TRP A 90 35.18 -7.80 13.21
N THR A 91 35.85 -8.37 14.21
CA THR A 91 37.18 -8.98 14.08
C THR A 91 37.12 -10.45 13.70
N VAL A 92 35.96 -11.10 13.86
CA VAL A 92 35.77 -12.52 13.58
C VAL A 92 35.16 -12.70 12.19
N ASP A 93 35.80 -13.54 11.38
CA ASP A 93 35.27 -13.89 10.07
C ASP A 93 33.99 -14.74 10.19
N SER A 94 32.84 -14.09 10.00
CA SER A 94 31.51 -14.67 10.12
C SER A 94 30.66 -14.34 8.89
N GLU A 95 29.63 -15.14 8.60
CA GLU A 95 28.71 -14.82 7.50
C GLU A 95 28.03 -13.47 7.69
N ALA A 96 27.67 -13.11 8.92
CA ALA A 96 27.09 -11.81 9.24
C ALA A 96 28.05 -10.65 8.91
N ARG A 97 29.35 -10.83 9.17
CA ARG A 97 30.39 -9.83 8.83
C ARG A 97 30.53 -9.71 7.31
N ARG A 98 30.67 -10.83 6.61
CA ARG A 98 30.76 -10.88 5.14
C ARG A 98 29.51 -10.28 4.48
N ALA A 99 28.33 -10.47 5.07
CA ALA A 99 27.09 -9.87 4.59
C ALA A 99 27.08 -8.34 4.72
N LYS A 100 27.62 -7.80 5.81
CA LYS A 100 27.81 -6.37 5.99
C LYS A 100 28.89 -5.81 5.05
N GLU A 101 29.98 -6.55 4.82
CA GLU A 101 31.02 -6.16 3.86
C GLU A 101 30.46 -6.02 2.44
N ARG A 102 29.54 -6.91 2.01
CA ARG A 102 28.88 -6.80 0.69
C ARG A 102 28.18 -5.46 0.47
N MET A 103 27.61 -4.86 1.52
CA MET A 103 26.89 -3.58 1.45
C MET A 103 27.82 -2.39 1.14
N VAL A 104 29.14 -2.57 1.25
CA VAL A 104 30.18 -1.56 0.95
C VAL A 104 31.19 -2.04 -0.10
N LEU A 105 30.85 -3.11 -0.82
CA LEU A 105 31.48 -3.43 -2.10
C LEU A 105 30.80 -2.55 -3.16
N LEU A 106 31.47 -1.48 -3.57
CA LEU A 106 30.90 -0.44 -4.43
C LEU A 106 31.42 -0.58 -5.87
N PRO A 107 30.58 -0.32 -6.89
CA PRO A 107 30.98 -0.32 -8.30
C PRO A 107 31.80 0.93 -8.64
N LEU A 108 33.13 0.86 -8.52
CA LEU A 108 34.01 2.02 -8.65
C LEU A 108 34.96 1.86 -9.84
N ALA A 109 35.11 2.92 -10.64
CA ALA A 109 36.19 3.00 -11.62
C ALA A 109 37.51 3.31 -10.90
N GLY A 110 38.44 2.34 -10.83
CA GLY A 110 39.76 2.48 -10.18
C GLY A 110 40.17 1.28 -9.33
N ASP A 111 41.36 1.35 -8.69
CA ASP A 111 41.94 0.29 -7.85
C ASP A 111 41.55 0.36 -6.36
N GLY A 112 40.68 1.31 -5.98
CA GLY A 112 40.22 1.49 -4.60
C GLY A 112 41.14 2.31 -3.69
N GLY A 113 42.19 2.94 -4.22
CA GLY A 113 43.08 3.83 -3.46
C GLY A 113 42.57 5.27 -3.29
N GLU A 114 43.05 5.98 -2.26
CA GLU A 114 42.70 7.37 -1.94
C GLU A 114 43.18 8.37 -3.02
N GLY A 115 42.42 8.51 -4.11
CA GLY A 115 42.63 9.50 -5.18
C GLY A 115 41.55 10.60 -5.22
N LYS A 116 41.75 11.64 -6.05
CA LYS A 116 40.73 12.68 -6.30
C LYS A 116 39.50 12.14 -7.05
N GLU A 117 39.64 10.99 -7.72
CA GLU A 117 38.67 10.36 -8.62
C GLU A 117 37.46 9.69 -7.91
N TRP A 118 37.56 9.36 -6.62
CA TRP A 118 36.44 8.75 -5.87
C TRP A 118 35.50 9.78 -5.23
N LYS A 119 35.98 11.00 -4.93
CA LYS A 119 35.19 12.01 -4.22
C LYS A 119 33.92 12.40 -4.98
N ASP A 120 33.95 12.27 -6.30
CA ASP A 120 32.82 12.54 -7.18
C ASP A 120 31.95 11.28 -7.42
N GLN A 121 32.45 10.08 -7.09
CA GLN A 121 31.74 8.79 -7.21
C GLN A 121 31.09 8.33 -5.89
N VAL A 122 31.67 8.62 -4.73
CA VAL A 122 31.14 8.20 -3.42
C VAL A 122 30.90 9.43 -2.57
N LEU A 123 29.65 9.83 -2.49
CA LEU A 123 29.21 11.03 -1.80
C LEU A 123 28.71 10.66 -0.41
N PHE A 124 29.07 11.46 0.59
CA PHE A 124 28.51 11.37 1.94
C PHE A 124 27.75 12.65 2.25
N PRO A 125 26.50 12.82 1.74
CA PRO A 125 25.76 14.06 1.95
C PRO A 125 25.28 14.26 3.39
N VAL A 126 25.32 13.19 4.20
CA VAL A 126 24.90 13.20 5.61
C VAL A 126 26.00 12.55 6.43
N GLU A 127 26.62 13.31 7.34
CA GLU A 127 27.78 12.83 8.12
C GLU A 127 27.42 11.73 9.12
N GLU A 128 26.19 11.75 9.64
CA GLU A 128 25.69 10.81 10.64
C GLU A 128 25.37 9.42 10.05
N LEU A 129 25.36 9.28 8.71
CA LEU A 129 25.08 8.03 8.04
C LEU A 129 26.37 7.34 7.57
N TRP A 130 26.37 6.01 7.70
CA TRP A 130 27.45 5.20 7.13
C TRP A 130 27.26 4.97 5.64
N VAL A 131 26.02 4.93 5.17
CA VAL A 131 25.66 4.63 3.79
C VAL A 131 25.87 5.88 2.91
N PRO A 132 26.69 5.80 1.85
CA PRO A 132 26.88 6.89 0.91
C PRO A 132 25.80 6.91 -0.19
N VAL A 133 25.78 7.99 -0.97
CA VAL A 133 25.22 7.98 -2.33
C VAL A 133 26.35 7.62 -3.30
N VAL A 134 26.15 6.58 -4.11
CA VAL A 134 27.18 6.11 -5.06
C VAL A 134 26.78 6.50 -6.48
N CYS A 135 27.63 7.27 -7.15
CA CYS A 135 27.48 7.67 -8.53
C CYS A 135 28.24 6.70 -9.44
N VAL A 136 27.51 5.97 -10.27
CA VAL A 136 28.02 4.97 -11.22
C VAL A 136 27.80 5.48 -12.64
N GLY A 137 28.75 5.24 -13.54
CA GLY A 137 28.64 5.68 -14.94
C GLY A 137 28.63 7.20 -15.13
N GLY A 138 28.94 7.97 -14.08
CA GLY A 138 29.02 9.43 -14.09
C GLY A 138 27.72 10.17 -13.72
N ASN A 139 26.55 9.51 -13.80
CA ASN A 139 25.25 10.15 -13.51
C ASN A 139 24.19 9.27 -12.83
N VAL A 140 24.48 7.98 -12.57
CA VAL A 140 23.54 7.08 -11.89
C VAL A 140 23.80 7.08 -10.39
N HIS A 141 22.92 7.72 -9.63
CA HIS A 141 23.01 7.87 -8.18
C HIS A 141 22.22 6.74 -7.51
N VAL A 142 22.94 5.88 -6.78
CA VAL A 142 22.36 4.77 -6.03
C VAL A 142 22.06 5.22 -4.60
N LEU A 143 20.80 5.10 -4.21
CA LEU A 143 20.31 5.39 -2.86
C LEU A 143 19.74 4.12 -2.21
N PRO A 144 19.69 4.05 -0.87
CA PRO A 144 19.01 2.95 -0.17
C PRO A 144 17.50 2.94 -0.45
N GLY A 145 16.89 1.76 -0.40
CA GLY A 145 15.43 1.60 -0.52
C GLY A 145 14.66 2.01 0.74
N VAL A 146 15.34 2.09 1.89
CA VAL A 146 14.72 2.49 3.17
C VAL A 146 14.32 3.97 3.11
N PRO A 147 13.01 4.32 3.20
CA PRO A 147 12.52 5.67 2.92
C PRO A 147 13.21 6.79 3.69
N ARG A 148 13.51 6.60 4.98
CA ARG A 148 14.20 7.61 5.81
C ARG A 148 15.63 7.88 5.38
N LEU A 149 16.37 6.80 5.08
CA LEU A 149 17.75 6.93 4.63
C LEU A 149 17.76 7.58 3.25
N PHE A 150 16.85 7.15 2.38
CA PHE A 150 16.63 7.73 1.07
C PHE A 150 16.35 9.23 1.16
N GLU A 151 15.37 9.65 1.96
CA GLU A 151 14.97 11.06 2.10
C GLU A 151 16.12 11.91 2.65
N LYS A 152 16.78 11.47 3.72
CA LYS A 152 17.93 12.19 4.30
C LYS A 152 19.06 12.36 3.29
N LEU A 153 19.43 11.27 2.60
CA LEU A 153 20.48 11.32 1.59
C LEU A 153 20.09 12.18 0.40
N LEU A 154 18.82 12.13 -0.03
CA LEU A 154 18.31 12.95 -1.13
C LEU A 154 18.33 14.44 -0.79
N LEU A 155 17.91 14.81 0.42
CA LEU A 155 17.98 16.19 0.90
C LEU A 155 19.43 16.69 0.97
N GLY A 156 20.33 15.92 1.60
CA GLY A 156 21.74 16.27 1.65
C GLY A 156 22.39 16.31 0.25
N LEU A 157 21.96 15.45 -0.68
CA LEU A 157 22.42 15.47 -2.07
C LEU A 157 22.02 16.78 -2.76
N GLY A 158 20.82 17.31 -2.45
CA GLY A 158 20.37 18.63 -2.90
C GLY A 158 21.29 19.75 -2.43
N GLU A 159 21.69 19.73 -1.16
CA GLU A 159 22.63 20.71 -0.59
C GLU A 159 24.02 20.60 -1.24
N LEU A 160 24.51 19.37 -1.46
CA LEU A 160 25.81 19.11 -2.06
C LEU A 160 25.89 19.54 -3.52
N TYR A 161 24.83 19.31 -4.28
CA TYR A 161 24.76 19.73 -5.67
C TYR A 161 24.48 21.24 -5.81
N GLY A 162 23.70 21.83 -4.89
CA GLY A 162 23.47 23.27 -4.81
C GLY A 162 23.07 23.88 -6.16
N GLU A 163 23.86 24.85 -6.63
CA GLU A 163 23.68 25.55 -7.91
C GLU A 163 23.83 24.67 -9.16
N ARG A 164 24.35 23.44 -9.04
CA ARG A 164 24.38 22.48 -10.16
C ARG A 164 22.99 21.97 -10.52
N LEU A 165 22.03 22.08 -9.60
CA LEU A 165 20.63 21.79 -9.86
C LEU A 165 19.95 23.01 -10.50
N GLY A 166 18.76 22.80 -11.07
CA GLY A 166 18.05 23.88 -11.75
C GLY A 166 17.47 24.91 -10.77
N GLU A 167 17.05 26.05 -11.30
CA GLU A 167 16.22 26.99 -10.54
C GLU A 167 14.88 26.33 -10.15
N GLU A 168 14.44 26.61 -8.92
CA GLU A 168 13.19 26.10 -8.35
C GLU A 168 12.00 26.31 -9.31
N ILE A 169 11.25 25.23 -9.57
CA ILE A 169 10.04 25.31 -10.37
C ILE A 169 8.94 25.93 -9.50
N ARG A 170 8.22 26.90 -10.05
CA ARG A 170 7.08 27.56 -9.41
C ARG A 170 5.78 27.05 -10.01
N ARG A 171 4.73 27.02 -9.18
CA ARG A 171 3.37 26.71 -9.59
C ARG A 171 2.43 27.81 -9.10
N VAL A 172 1.62 28.33 -10.01
CA VAL A 172 0.45 29.17 -9.72
C VAL A 172 -0.81 28.33 -9.95
N MET A 173 -1.80 28.45 -9.07
CA MET A 173 -3.07 27.74 -9.17
C MET A 173 -4.22 28.75 -9.16
N ILE A 174 -5.17 28.56 -10.08
CA ILE A 174 -6.34 29.42 -10.25
C ILE A 174 -7.56 28.51 -10.26
N SER A 175 -8.42 28.66 -9.27
CA SER A 175 -9.72 27.99 -9.20
C SER A 175 -10.67 28.65 -10.21
N THR A 176 -11.42 27.85 -10.96
CA THR A 176 -12.36 28.34 -11.98
C THR A 176 -13.69 27.59 -11.90
N PRO A 177 -14.84 28.27 -11.99
CA PRO A 177 -16.14 27.62 -12.09
C PRO A 177 -16.39 27.02 -13.48
N MET A 178 -15.56 27.36 -14.48
CA MET A 178 -15.73 26.90 -15.86
C MET A 178 -15.33 25.44 -16.02
N SER A 179 -16.04 24.72 -16.89
CA SER A 179 -15.70 23.34 -17.25
C SER A 179 -14.37 23.26 -18.02
N GLU A 180 -13.72 22.10 -17.99
CA GLU A 180 -12.47 21.87 -18.73
C GLU A 180 -12.63 22.16 -20.23
N SER A 181 -13.73 21.71 -20.84
CA SER A 181 -14.02 21.99 -22.25
C SER A 181 -14.23 23.49 -22.54
N ALA A 182 -14.68 24.27 -21.55
CA ALA A 182 -14.89 25.70 -21.72
C ALA A 182 -13.57 26.49 -21.64
N VAL A 183 -12.63 26.08 -20.79
CA VAL A 183 -11.30 26.73 -20.68
C VAL A 183 -10.31 26.25 -21.73
N ALA A 184 -10.46 25.03 -22.26
CA ALA A 184 -9.50 24.40 -23.17
C ALA A 184 -9.08 25.29 -24.38
N PRO A 185 -9.99 25.95 -25.12
CA PRO A 185 -9.59 26.78 -26.26
C PRO A 185 -8.74 28.01 -25.88
N TYR A 186 -8.94 28.54 -24.67
CA TYR A 186 -8.10 29.62 -24.14
C TYR A 186 -6.74 29.08 -23.69
N LEU A 187 -6.73 27.99 -22.93
CA LEU A 187 -5.50 27.39 -22.41
C LEU A 187 -4.58 26.89 -23.53
N GLU A 188 -5.13 26.39 -24.64
CA GLU A 188 -4.34 26.00 -25.83
C GLU A 188 -3.60 27.21 -26.45
N LYS A 189 -4.30 28.34 -26.62
CA LYS A 189 -3.69 29.59 -27.10
C LYS A 189 -2.66 30.14 -26.12
N LEU A 190 -2.96 30.05 -24.82
CA LEU A 190 -2.05 30.48 -23.78
C LEU A 190 -0.77 29.62 -23.82
N GLN A 191 -0.90 28.29 -23.87
CA GLN A 191 0.21 27.35 -23.94
C GLN A 191 1.12 27.66 -25.12
N ALA A 192 0.58 27.84 -26.33
CA ALA A 192 1.37 28.17 -27.51
C ALA A 192 2.18 29.48 -27.36
N ARG A 193 1.66 30.46 -26.63
CA ARG A 193 2.33 31.75 -26.39
C ARG A 193 3.40 31.67 -25.31
N VAL A 194 3.22 30.82 -24.30
CA VAL A 194 4.11 30.75 -23.13
C VAL A 194 5.11 29.59 -23.19
N GLU A 195 4.99 28.70 -24.18
CA GLU A 195 5.86 27.55 -24.39
C GLU A 195 7.33 27.95 -24.59
N GLU A 196 7.61 28.98 -25.41
CA GLU A 196 8.97 29.49 -25.62
C GLU A 196 9.60 30.06 -24.34
N LYS A 197 8.77 30.42 -23.34
CA LYS A 197 9.21 30.90 -22.02
C LYS A 197 9.32 29.75 -21.00
N GLY A 198 9.11 28.51 -21.42
CA GLY A 198 9.23 27.32 -20.57
C GLY A 198 8.09 27.18 -19.55
N VAL A 199 6.94 27.80 -19.81
CA VAL A 199 5.75 27.67 -18.94
C VAL A 199 4.84 26.56 -19.47
N LYS A 200 4.42 25.68 -18.57
CA LYS A 200 3.40 24.66 -18.82
C LYS A 200 2.08 25.08 -18.21
N VAL A 201 1.02 24.99 -19.01
CA VAL A 201 -0.35 25.29 -18.65
C VAL A 201 -1.10 23.96 -18.53
N GLY A 202 -1.83 23.79 -17.45
CA GLY A 202 -2.65 22.59 -17.21
C GLY A 202 -4.02 22.97 -16.65
N SER A 203 -5.00 22.10 -16.87
CA SER A 203 -6.30 22.13 -16.21
C SER A 203 -6.56 20.78 -15.58
N TYR A 204 -7.07 20.78 -14.34
CA TYR A 204 -7.40 19.58 -13.59
C TYR A 204 -8.89 19.62 -13.21
N PRO A 205 -9.72 18.75 -13.80
CA PRO A 205 -11.13 18.68 -13.46
C PRO A 205 -11.31 18.10 -12.06
N ARG A 206 -12.26 18.63 -11.28
CA ARG A 206 -12.54 18.16 -9.92
C ARG A 206 -13.94 17.56 -9.84
N PHE A 207 -14.01 16.23 -9.92
CA PHE A 207 -15.27 15.49 -9.89
C PHE A 207 -16.03 15.71 -8.57
N GLY A 208 -17.32 16.07 -8.67
CA GLY A 208 -18.19 16.31 -7.52
C GLY A 208 -17.96 17.66 -6.81
N LYS A 209 -17.21 18.58 -7.42
CA LYS A 209 -16.98 19.95 -6.93
C LYS A 209 -17.47 20.97 -7.95
N GLY A 210 -17.79 22.17 -7.47
CA GLY A 210 -18.32 23.26 -8.31
C GLY A 210 -17.26 24.04 -9.10
N SER A 211 -15.99 23.68 -9.00
CA SER A 211 -14.88 24.41 -9.65
C SER A 211 -13.71 23.48 -10.02
N ASN A 212 -13.07 23.77 -11.15
CA ASN A 212 -11.85 23.15 -11.64
C ASN A 212 -10.62 23.99 -11.30
N THR A 213 -9.42 23.46 -11.52
CA THR A 213 -8.17 24.17 -11.23
C THR A 213 -7.33 24.32 -12.50
N VAL A 214 -6.93 25.55 -12.81
CA VAL A 214 -5.92 25.85 -13.83
C VAL A 214 -4.58 26.05 -13.15
N THR A 215 -3.52 25.46 -13.70
CA THR A 215 -2.16 25.56 -13.16
C THR A 215 -1.20 26.13 -14.19
N LEU A 216 -0.38 27.08 -13.77
CA LEU A 216 0.77 27.58 -14.53
C LEU A 216 2.05 27.12 -13.83
N VAL A 217 2.93 26.42 -14.54
CA VAL A 217 4.17 25.86 -13.99
C VAL A 217 5.35 26.37 -14.79
N GLY A 218 6.34 26.98 -14.15
CA GLY A 218 7.51 27.55 -14.82
C GLY A 218 8.58 28.01 -13.83
N ARG A 219 9.73 28.48 -14.34
CA ARG A 219 10.85 28.94 -13.50
C ARG A 219 10.85 30.45 -13.26
N ASP A 220 10.43 31.23 -14.26
CA ASP A 220 10.37 32.69 -14.14
C ASP A 220 9.14 33.14 -13.34
N LYS A 221 9.37 33.46 -12.06
CA LYS A 221 8.32 33.94 -11.15
C LYS A 221 7.67 35.23 -11.68
N ALA A 222 8.45 36.20 -12.13
CA ALA A 222 7.91 37.49 -12.55
C ALA A 222 7.01 37.32 -13.78
N PHE A 223 7.42 36.46 -14.71
CA PHE A 223 6.60 36.13 -15.86
C PHE A 223 5.33 35.37 -15.49
N LEU A 224 5.40 34.35 -14.63
CA LEU A 224 4.21 33.65 -14.14
C LEU A 224 3.21 34.60 -13.47
N GLU A 225 3.70 35.49 -12.61
CA GLU A 225 2.85 36.50 -11.95
C GLU A 225 2.20 37.46 -12.95
N SER A 226 2.90 37.83 -14.04
CA SER A 226 2.34 38.68 -15.09
C SER A 226 1.17 38.04 -15.87
N LEU A 227 1.04 36.71 -15.82
CA LEU A 227 -0.04 35.98 -16.49
C LEU A 227 -1.29 35.85 -15.61
N VAL A 228 -1.21 36.08 -14.30
CA VAL A 228 -2.29 35.75 -13.35
C VAL A 228 -3.56 36.52 -13.67
N ASP A 229 -3.49 37.85 -13.77
CA ASP A 229 -4.66 38.70 -14.01
C ASP A 229 -5.35 38.35 -15.35
N GLU A 230 -4.57 37.99 -16.37
CA GLU A 230 -5.11 37.56 -17.66
C GLU A 230 -5.85 36.23 -17.52
N VAL A 231 -5.23 35.25 -16.87
CA VAL A 231 -5.80 33.92 -16.72
C VAL A 231 -7.06 33.97 -15.85
N GLU A 232 -7.01 34.61 -14.68
CA GLU A 232 -8.17 34.81 -13.80
C GLU A 232 -9.37 35.38 -14.57
N LYS A 233 -9.14 36.40 -15.40
CA LYS A 233 -10.19 37.01 -16.21
C LYS A 233 -10.76 36.08 -17.28
N ASN A 234 -9.91 35.33 -17.98
CA ASN A 234 -10.35 34.47 -19.08
C ASN A 234 -10.96 33.15 -18.62
N VAL A 235 -10.69 32.73 -17.38
CA VAL A 235 -11.27 31.52 -16.78
C VAL A 235 -12.32 31.83 -15.73
N GLU A 236 -12.72 33.11 -15.57
CA GLU A 236 -13.65 33.56 -14.53
C GLU A 236 -13.26 33.05 -13.13
N GLY A 237 -11.96 32.98 -12.87
CA GLY A 237 -11.37 32.28 -11.74
C GLY A 237 -10.73 33.20 -10.71
N LYS A 238 -10.21 32.57 -9.66
CA LYS A 238 -9.50 33.24 -8.57
C LYS A 238 -8.27 32.42 -8.16
N ARG A 239 -7.16 33.10 -7.91
CA ARG A 239 -5.94 32.48 -7.40
C ARG A 239 -6.17 31.84 -6.05
N VAL A 240 -5.68 30.61 -5.93
CA VAL A 240 -5.71 29.82 -4.69
C VAL A 240 -4.30 29.35 -4.32
N LEU A 241 -4.02 29.26 -3.02
CA LEU A 241 -2.78 28.69 -2.49
C LEU A 241 -2.84 27.17 -2.43
N VAL A 242 -4.04 26.64 -2.19
CA VAL A 242 -4.32 25.21 -2.16
C VAL A 242 -5.59 24.93 -2.94
N GLU A 243 -5.59 23.82 -3.66
CA GLU A 243 -6.74 23.36 -4.42
C GLU A 243 -7.96 23.16 -3.49
N GLY A 244 -9.03 23.93 -3.70
CA GLY A 244 -10.27 23.85 -2.92
C GLY A 244 -10.42 24.88 -1.81
N GLU A 245 -9.49 25.83 -1.70
CA GLU A 245 -9.56 26.96 -0.75
C GLU A 245 -10.86 27.79 -0.90
N ASP A 246 -11.40 27.88 -2.12
CA ASP A 246 -12.62 28.65 -2.42
C ASP A 246 -13.88 27.78 -2.55
N ASP A 247 -13.84 26.50 -2.15
CA ASP A 247 -15.02 25.63 -2.19
C ASP A 247 -16.06 26.12 -1.17
N VAL A 248 -17.23 26.57 -1.63
CA VAL A 248 -18.35 26.88 -0.74
C VAL A 248 -18.95 25.57 -0.22
N GLU A 249 -19.00 25.36 1.10
CA GLU A 249 -19.71 24.23 1.69
C GLU A 249 -21.21 24.31 1.34
N GLY A 250 -21.67 23.42 0.47
CA GLY A 250 -23.09 23.10 0.30
C GLY A 250 -23.74 23.60 -1.00
N VAL A 251 -23.68 22.79 -2.05
CA VAL A 251 -24.78 22.65 -3.01
C VAL A 251 -24.89 21.17 -3.37
N VAL A 252 -25.76 20.44 -2.65
CA VAL A 252 -26.26 19.14 -3.10
C VAL A 252 -27.44 19.44 -4.02
N GLU A 253 -27.29 19.16 -5.31
CA GLU A 253 -28.42 19.21 -6.25
C GLU A 253 -29.51 18.23 -5.79
N GLN A 254 -30.69 18.77 -5.47
CA GLN A 254 -31.89 17.99 -5.20
C GLN A 254 -32.45 17.47 -6.53
N GLY A 255 -32.38 16.16 -6.74
CA GLY A 255 -33.01 15.47 -7.87
C GLY A 255 -33.94 14.34 -7.43
N SER A 256 -35.26 14.59 -7.54
CA SER A 256 -36.37 13.63 -7.73
C SER A 256 -36.74 12.63 -6.62
N GLN A 257 -37.80 12.94 -5.85
CA GLN A 257 -38.61 12.00 -5.07
C GLN A 257 -39.68 11.29 -5.94
N PRO A 258 -40.04 10.03 -5.64
CA PRO A 258 -41.36 9.47 -5.93
C PRO A 258 -42.16 9.16 -4.63
N PRO A 259 -43.49 8.89 -4.73
CA PRO A 259 -44.47 9.38 -3.77
C PRO A 259 -44.79 8.44 -2.60
N SER A 260 -45.39 9.04 -1.58
CA SER A 260 -45.94 8.44 -0.37
C SER A 260 -47.09 7.44 -0.65
N ARG A 261 -47.14 6.34 0.12
CA ARG A 261 -48.39 5.60 0.33
C ARG A 261 -48.45 4.76 1.61
N LEU A 262 -49.28 5.27 2.52
CA LEU A 262 -50.28 4.63 3.39
C LEU A 262 -49.88 3.45 4.30
N GLU A 263 -50.06 3.75 5.59
CA GLU A 263 -50.29 2.88 6.74
C GLU A 263 -51.16 1.64 6.45
N ARG A 264 -50.84 0.53 7.14
CA ARG A 264 -51.82 -0.36 7.77
C ARG A 264 -51.17 -1.38 8.72
N THR A 265 -51.44 -1.16 10.02
CA THR A 265 -51.92 -2.12 11.03
C THR A 265 -51.10 -3.38 11.39
N GLU A 266 -50.60 -3.40 12.63
CA GLU A 266 -50.36 -4.60 13.45
C GLU A 266 -51.65 -5.42 13.68
N PRO A 267 -51.51 -6.68 14.15
CA PRO A 267 -51.91 -6.91 15.53
C PRO A 267 -50.97 -7.82 16.36
N GLN A 268 -51.23 -7.72 17.65
CA GLN A 268 -50.44 -8.03 18.84
C GLN A 268 -50.59 -9.47 19.37
N HIS A 269 -49.80 -9.72 20.44
CA HIS A 269 -49.94 -10.71 21.54
C HIS A 269 -49.35 -12.11 21.28
N LEU A 270 -48.58 -12.74 22.18
CA LEU A 270 -48.73 -12.77 23.65
C LEU A 270 -47.39 -13.10 24.40
N GLN A 271 -47.30 -12.57 25.62
CA GLN A 271 -46.43 -12.85 26.79
C GLN A 271 -46.37 -14.37 27.16
N SER A 272 -45.53 -14.96 28.03
CA SER A 272 -44.49 -14.56 29.01
C SER A 272 -43.83 -15.83 29.65
N ALA A 273 -42.63 -15.63 30.20
CA ALA A 273 -42.10 -16.14 31.48
C ALA A 273 -41.62 -17.61 31.73
N THR A 274 -40.44 -17.64 32.38
CA THR A 274 -39.95 -18.48 33.51
C THR A 274 -39.06 -19.72 33.27
N TYR A 275 -37.86 -19.66 33.87
CA TYR A 275 -36.89 -20.74 34.16
C TYR A 275 -37.29 -21.52 35.44
N PRO A 276 -36.84 -22.79 35.68
CA PRO A 276 -35.63 -23.00 36.49
C PRO A 276 -34.78 -24.28 36.19
N ASN A 277 -33.68 -24.37 36.94
CA ASN A 277 -32.47 -25.20 36.90
C ASN A 277 -32.54 -26.71 37.27
N GLN A 278 -31.56 -27.47 36.72
CA GLN A 278 -30.71 -28.56 37.32
C GLN A 278 -31.24 -30.00 37.57
N PRO A 279 -30.40 -31.07 37.76
CA PRO A 279 -28.99 -31.35 37.36
C PRO A 279 -28.76 -32.88 36.95
N PRO A 280 -27.63 -33.62 37.22
CA PRO A 280 -27.00 -34.53 36.23
C PRO A 280 -26.98 -36.02 36.64
N SER A 281 -26.49 -36.93 35.78
CA SER A 281 -26.15 -38.30 36.21
C SER A 281 -24.99 -38.95 35.45
N GLN A 282 -24.19 -39.71 36.21
CA GLN A 282 -22.98 -40.45 35.87
C GLN A 282 -23.25 -41.95 35.67
N HIS A 283 -22.19 -42.67 35.25
CA HIS A 283 -21.85 -44.12 35.46
C HIS A 283 -21.78 -44.96 34.17
N LYS A 284 -20.90 -45.96 33.95
CA LYS A 284 -19.82 -46.64 34.72
C LYS A 284 -19.01 -47.54 33.73
N ILE A 285 -17.76 -47.86 34.07
CA ILE A 285 -16.82 -48.91 33.55
C ILE A 285 -17.01 -50.18 34.45
N PRO A 286 -16.77 -51.50 34.12
CA PRO A 286 -15.50 -52.17 33.66
C PRO A 286 -15.71 -53.55 32.91
N PRO A 287 -14.80 -54.57 32.83
CA PRO A 287 -13.39 -54.75 33.26
C PRO A 287 -12.41 -55.41 32.22
N THR A 288 -11.31 -55.99 32.72
CA THR A 288 -9.92 -56.09 32.22
C THR A 288 -9.39 -57.50 31.79
N SER A 289 -8.43 -57.54 30.84
CA SER A 289 -7.19 -58.39 30.72
C SER A 289 -7.30 -59.93 30.49
N PRO A 290 -6.29 -60.67 29.91
CA PRO A 290 -4.83 -60.42 29.96
C PRO A 290 -3.97 -60.68 28.68
N LEU A 291 -2.68 -60.30 28.82
CA LEU A 291 -1.53 -60.33 27.91
C LEU A 291 -1.10 -61.73 27.43
N HIS A 292 -0.51 -61.81 26.21
CA HIS A 292 0.60 -62.71 25.88
C HIS A 292 1.55 -62.08 24.84
N ILE A 293 2.84 -62.07 25.16
CA ILE A 293 3.96 -61.61 24.34
C ILE A 293 4.47 -62.76 23.48
N ARG A 294 4.72 -62.54 22.18
CA ARG A 294 5.76 -63.25 21.42
C ARG A 294 6.24 -62.43 20.22
N THR A 295 7.49 -62.68 19.86
CA THR A 295 8.46 -61.80 19.21
C THR A 295 8.65 -62.04 17.70
N SER A 296 9.22 -61.03 17.01
CA SER A 296 10.00 -61.04 15.73
C SER A 296 9.25 -60.85 14.40
N PRO A 297 9.93 -60.44 13.30
CA PRO A 297 10.61 -59.15 13.07
C PRO A 297 10.09 -58.42 11.80
N LEU A 298 10.51 -57.15 11.68
CA LEU A 298 10.13 -56.15 10.67
C LEU A 298 10.24 -56.61 9.20
N ARG A 299 9.15 -56.41 8.44
CA ARG A 299 9.14 -56.28 6.97
C ARG A 299 8.37 -55.02 6.58
N SER A 300 9.01 -54.17 5.79
CA SER A 300 8.46 -52.93 5.20
C SER A 300 7.23 -53.21 4.32
N PRO A 301 6.09 -52.51 4.52
CA PRO A 301 5.01 -52.54 3.56
C PRO A 301 5.20 -51.44 2.50
N ARG A 302 5.10 -51.86 1.24
CA ARG A 302 4.95 -51.04 0.05
C ARG A 302 3.78 -50.05 0.23
N VAL A 303 4.03 -48.78 -0.03
CA VAL A 303 2.98 -47.76 -0.14
C VAL A 303 2.21 -48.01 -1.44
N ILE A 304 0.92 -48.31 -1.30
CA ILE A 304 -0.06 -48.34 -2.39
C ILE A 304 -0.41 -46.88 -2.68
N ALA A 305 -0.03 -46.39 -3.86
CA ALA A 305 -0.46 -45.09 -4.34
C ALA A 305 -1.95 -45.15 -4.72
N THR A 306 -2.79 -44.46 -3.94
CA THR A 306 -4.13 -44.09 -4.36
C THR A 306 -4.06 -42.77 -5.13
N PRO A 307 -4.66 -42.64 -6.32
CA PRO A 307 -4.70 -41.37 -7.03
C PRO A 307 -5.76 -40.48 -6.36
N TYR A 308 -5.34 -39.62 -5.43
CA TYR A 308 -6.10 -38.43 -5.11
C TYR A 308 -5.88 -37.43 -6.23
N THR A 309 -6.87 -37.30 -7.10
CA THR A 309 -7.01 -36.19 -8.03
C THR A 309 -7.17 -34.91 -7.20
N MET A 310 -6.06 -34.25 -6.85
CA MET A 310 -6.12 -32.88 -6.35
C MET A 310 -6.53 -31.99 -7.51
N ALA A 311 -7.80 -31.63 -7.56
CA ALA A 311 -8.20 -30.39 -8.20
C ALA A 311 -7.35 -29.28 -7.58
N SER A 312 -6.58 -28.58 -8.39
CA SER A 312 -5.85 -27.37 -8.01
C SER A 312 -6.85 -26.34 -7.50
N LYS A 313 -7.16 -26.35 -6.20
CA LYS A 313 -7.84 -25.23 -5.55
C LYS A 313 -6.93 -24.03 -5.72
N PHE A 314 -7.33 -23.08 -6.56
CA PHE A 314 -6.69 -21.77 -6.61
C PHE A 314 -6.57 -21.22 -5.19
N LEU A 315 -5.36 -20.84 -4.80
CA LEU A 315 -5.11 -20.18 -3.52
C LEU A 315 -5.86 -18.85 -3.53
N ARG A 316 -6.89 -18.72 -2.69
CA ARG A 316 -7.70 -17.50 -2.65
C ARG A 316 -6.92 -16.38 -1.96
N GLU A 317 -6.68 -15.31 -2.72
CA GLU A 317 -6.11 -14.06 -2.24
C GLU A 317 -7.21 -13.20 -1.60
N TYR A 318 -6.90 -12.56 -0.48
CA TYR A 318 -7.76 -11.64 0.26
C TYR A 318 -7.04 -10.30 0.41
N LYS A 319 -7.60 -9.25 -0.20
CA LYS A 319 -7.03 -7.89 -0.17
C LYS A 319 -7.49 -7.16 1.09
N LEU A 320 -6.65 -7.15 2.12
CA LEU A 320 -6.94 -6.53 3.40
C LEU A 320 -6.30 -5.15 3.45
N VAL A 321 -6.99 -4.16 4.03
CA VAL A 321 -6.45 -2.81 4.18
C VAL A 321 -6.48 -2.40 5.64
N VAL A 322 -5.35 -1.94 6.17
CA VAL A 322 -5.24 -1.44 7.55
C VAL A 322 -5.33 0.08 7.54
N VAL A 323 -6.33 0.65 8.22
CA VAL A 323 -6.63 2.09 8.19
C VAL A 323 -6.76 2.63 9.62
N GLY A 324 -6.35 3.88 9.84
CA GLY A 324 -6.39 4.53 11.15
C GLY A 324 -5.39 5.68 11.25
N GLY A 325 -5.47 6.47 12.32
CA GLY A 325 -4.62 7.65 12.53
C GLY A 325 -3.10 7.36 12.54
N GLY A 326 -2.30 8.42 12.50
CA GLY A 326 -0.85 8.34 12.65
C GLY A 326 -0.45 7.73 14.00
N GLY A 327 0.62 6.91 14.04
CA GLY A 327 1.18 6.42 15.31
C GLY A 327 0.35 5.38 16.08
N VAL A 328 -0.80 4.93 15.56
CA VAL A 328 -1.65 3.92 16.23
C VAL A 328 -1.07 2.50 16.20
N GLY A 329 -0.09 2.23 15.33
CA GLY A 329 0.61 0.95 15.21
C GLY A 329 0.08 -0.01 14.14
N LYS A 330 -0.47 0.53 13.03
CA LYS A 330 -0.89 -0.24 11.84
C LYS A 330 0.23 -1.12 11.29
N SER A 331 1.36 -0.49 11.00
CA SER A 331 2.58 -1.13 10.49
C SER A 331 3.12 -2.15 11.47
N CYS A 332 3.12 -1.83 12.77
CA CYS A 332 3.53 -2.78 13.80
C CYS A 332 2.64 -4.03 13.81
N LEU A 333 1.32 -3.90 13.62
CA LEU A 333 0.42 -5.05 13.54
C LEU A 333 0.67 -5.87 12.28
N THR A 334 0.82 -5.23 11.13
CA THR A 334 1.09 -5.88 9.84
C THR A 334 2.42 -6.62 9.88
N ILE A 335 3.51 -5.95 10.26
CA ILE A 335 4.85 -6.55 10.38
C ILE A 335 4.85 -7.70 11.40
N GLN A 336 4.19 -7.51 12.55
CA GLN A 336 4.11 -8.56 13.57
C GLN A 336 3.35 -9.80 13.06
N LEU A 337 2.31 -9.61 12.24
CA LEU A 337 1.63 -10.72 11.58
C LEU A 337 2.59 -11.47 10.63
N ILE A 338 3.34 -10.76 9.79
CA ILE A 338 4.13 -11.37 8.71
C ILE A 338 5.42 -11.98 9.22
N GLN A 339 6.21 -11.17 9.94
CA GLN A 339 7.59 -11.49 10.31
C GLN A 339 7.68 -12.11 11.70
N SER A 340 6.59 -12.16 12.48
CA SER A 340 6.62 -12.56 13.89
C SER A 340 7.64 -11.74 14.72
N HIS A 341 7.88 -10.49 14.31
CA HIS A 341 8.85 -9.59 14.91
C HIS A 341 8.26 -8.20 15.16
N PHE A 342 8.57 -7.60 16.31
CA PHE A 342 8.18 -6.23 16.66
C PHE A 342 9.39 -5.31 16.57
N VAL A 343 9.28 -4.24 15.78
CA VAL A 343 10.31 -3.22 15.63
C VAL A 343 9.98 -2.05 16.56
N ASP A 344 10.82 -1.82 17.59
CA ASP A 344 10.66 -0.72 18.56
C ASP A 344 10.89 0.67 17.92
N GLU A 345 11.60 0.74 16.79
CA GLU A 345 11.90 1.99 16.09
C GLU A 345 10.77 2.35 15.10
N TYR A 346 9.98 3.35 15.47
CA TYR A 346 8.86 3.87 14.66
C TYR A 346 9.37 4.48 13.35
N ASP A 347 8.99 3.91 12.20
CA ASP A 347 9.17 4.47 10.85
C ASP A 347 7.81 4.88 10.27
N PRO A 348 7.54 6.17 9.99
CA PRO A 348 6.35 6.60 9.27
C PRO A 348 6.28 5.90 7.90
N THR A 349 5.35 4.96 7.75
CA THR A 349 5.15 4.21 6.50
C THR A 349 4.76 5.14 5.36
N ILE A 350 5.41 4.94 4.22
CA ILE A 350 4.93 5.32 2.89
C ILE A 350 4.36 4.01 2.33
N GLU A 351 3.05 3.95 2.12
CA GLU A 351 2.23 2.77 1.75
C GLU A 351 3.00 1.50 1.29
N ASP A 352 2.86 0.40 2.05
CA ASP A 352 3.50 -0.89 1.75
C ASP A 352 2.46 -2.01 1.61
N SER A 353 2.65 -2.91 0.64
CA SER A 353 1.85 -4.15 0.50
C SER A 353 2.68 -5.34 0.97
N TYR A 354 2.05 -6.19 1.78
CA TYR A 354 2.67 -7.37 2.33
C TYR A 354 1.84 -8.62 2.10
N ARG A 355 2.49 -9.73 1.78
CA ARG A 355 1.82 -11.00 1.48
C ARG A 355 2.17 -12.08 2.48
N LYS A 356 1.15 -12.77 3.01
CA LYS A 356 1.32 -13.91 3.92
C LYS A 356 0.35 -15.03 3.56
N GLN A 357 0.88 -16.23 3.30
CA GLN A 357 0.07 -17.44 3.21
C GLN A 357 -0.15 -18.03 4.61
N CYS A 358 -1.40 -18.29 4.97
CA CYS A 358 -1.76 -18.94 6.23
C CYS A 358 -2.95 -19.88 6.05
N VAL A 359 -3.28 -20.66 7.09
CA VAL A 359 -4.48 -21.50 7.13
C VAL A 359 -5.47 -20.89 8.09
N ILE A 360 -6.67 -20.57 7.61
CA ILE A 360 -7.77 -19.97 8.38
C ILE A 360 -8.98 -20.88 8.24
N ASP A 361 -9.41 -21.48 9.35
CA ASP A 361 -10.53 -22.43 9.43
C ASP A 361 -10.39 -23.58 8.41
N ASP A 362 -9.22 -24.25 8.43
CA ASP A 362 -8.82 -25.35 7.53
C ASP A 362 -8.76 -25.01 6.03
N GLU A 363 -8.89 -23.74 5.68
CA GLU A 363 -8.73 -23.25 4.32
C GLU A 363 -7.45 -22.40 4.18
N VAL A 364 -6.61 -22.75 3.21
CA VAL A 364 -5.42 -21.96 2.88
C VAL A 364 -5.87 -20.62 2.28
N ALA A 365 -5.37 -19.52 2.85
CA ALA A 365 -5.64 -18.15 2.44
C ALA A 365 -4.31 -17.43 2.16
N LEU A 366 -4.26 -16.64 1.08
CA LEU A 366 -3.20 -15.68 0.84
C LEU A 366 -3.70 -14.30 1.27
N LEU A 367 -3.11 -13.72 2.29
CA LEU A 367 -3.43 -12.36 2.74
C LEU A 367 -2.53 -11.39 1.96
N ASP A 368 -3.14 -10.46 1.22
CA ASP A 368 -2.47 -9.30 0.65
C ASP A 368 -2.87 -8.09 1.48
N VAL A 369 -1.99 -7.69 2.40
CA VAL A 369 -2.25 -6.66 3.41
C VAL A 369 -1.60 -5.36 2.97
N LEU A 370 -2.43 -4.36 2.72
CA LEU A 370 -1.99 -2.99 2.47
C LEU A 370 -1.87 -2.23 3.80
N ASP A 371 -0.64 -1.86 4.17
CA ASP A 371 -0.35 -0.97 5.29
C ASP A 371 -0.41 0.48 4.82
N THR A 372 -1.41 1.23 5.27
CA THR A 372 -1.60 2.62 4.85
C THR A 372 -0.77 3.59 5.69
N ALA A 373 -0.20 4.62 5.05
CA ALA A 373 0.37 5.75 5.76
C ALA A 373 -0.72 6.45 6.58
N GLY A 374 -0.50 6.67 7.88
CA GLY A 374 -1.43 7.40 8.74
C GLY A 374 -1.43 8.92 8.55
N GLN A 375 -0.94 9.43 7.41
CA GLN A 375 -0.89 10.86 7.11
C GLN A 375 -2.01 11.22 6.12
N GLU A 376 -2.83 12.20 6.52
CA GLU A 376 -4.14 12.49 5.93
C GLU A 376 -4.10 13.41 4.68
N GLU A 377 -2.97 13.53 3.99
CA GLU A 377 -2.75 14.63 3.04
C GLU A 377 -3.08 14.31 1.57
N TYR A 378 -3.52 13.09 1.23
CA TYR A 378 -3.86 12.71 -0.16
C TYR A 378 -5.18 11.93 -0.28
N SER A 379 -6.27 12.63 -0.63
CA SER A 379 -7.61 12.06 -0.82
C SER A 379 -7.71 11.08 -2.00
N ALA A 380 -6.96 11.31 -3.09
CA ALA A 380 -7.02 10.49 -4.30
C ALA A 380 -6.46 9.06 -4.11
N MET A 381 -5.34 8.91 -3.38
CA MET A 381 -4.77 7.59 -3.07
C MET A 381 -5.67 6.81 -2.12
N ARG A 382 -6.36 7.52 -1.22
CA ARG A 382 -7.32 6.94 -0.27
C ARG A 382 -8.49 6.24 -0.95
N GLU A 383 -9.04 6.84 -2.00
CA GLU A 383 -10.13 6.22 -2.75
C GLU A 383 -9.71 4.92 -3.45
N GLN A 384 -8.47 4.83 -3.95
CA GLN A 384 -8.00 3.67 -4.68
C GLN A 384 -8.01 2.41 -3.80
N TYR A 385 -7.37 2.45 -2.63
CA TYR A 385 -7.34 1.28 -1.75
C TYR A 385 -8.70 0.99 -1.10
N MET A 386 -9.51 2.02 -0.85
CA MET A 386 -10.89 1.82 -0.39
C MET A 386 -11.74 1.14 -1.46
N ARG A 387 -11.50 1.44 -2.75
CA ARG A 387 -12.20 0.80 -3.86
C ARG A 387 -11.79 -0.66 -4.03
N THR A 388 -10.49 -0.96 -3.96
CA THR A 388 -9.97 -2.32 -4.23
C THR A 388 -9.95 -3.26 -3.03
N GLY A 389 -9.97 -2.76 -1.79
CA GLY A 389 -9.91 -3.59 -0.57
C GLY A 389 -11.14 -4.47 -0.38
N GLU A 390 -10.96 -5.75 -0.03
CA GLU A 390 -12.04 -6.70 0.24
C GLU A 390 -12.50 -6.67 1.70
N GLY A 391 -11.63 -6.25 2.62
CA GLY A 391 -11.99 -6.00 4.01
C GLY A 391 -11.01 -5.05 4.71
N PHE A 392 -11.51 -4.36 5.74
CA PHE A 392 -10.80 -3.26 6.38
C PHE A 392 -10.61 -3.50 7.87
N LEU A 393 -9.39 -3.30 8.36
CA LEU A 393 -9.10 -3.21 9.79
C LEU A 393 -9.00 -1.73 10.17
N LEU A 394 -9.92 -1.26 11.01
CA LEU A 394 -9.92 0.11 11.53
C LEU A 394 -9.20 0.14 12.87
N VAL A 395 -7.97 0.64 12.89
CA VAL A 395 -7.05 0.57 14.02
C VAL A 395 -6.97 1.92 14.74
N TYR A 396 -7.24 1.92 16.05
CA TYR A 396 -6.93 3.05 16.93
C TYR A 396 -5.98 2.62 18.05
N SER A 397 -5.41 3.59 18.77
CA SER A 397 -4.60 3.32 19.97
C SER A 397 -5.47 3.49 21.21
N ILE A 398 -5.49 2.51 22.12
CA ILE A 398 -6.25 2.66 23.38
C ILE A 398 -5.74 3.81 24.26
N THR A 399 -4.52 4.27 23.99
CA THR A 399 -3.86 5.40 24.67
C THR A 399 -4.11 6.76 23.99
N SER A 400 -4.94 6.83 22.94
CA SER A 400 -5.26 8.08 22.26
C SER A 400 -6.75 8.15 21.93
N ARG A 401 -7.50 8.95 22.71
CA ARG A 401 -8.92 9.23 22.49
C ARG A 401 -9.19 9.83 21.10
N GLN A 402 -8.31 10.72 20.63
CA GLN A 402 -8.39 11.30 19.29
C GLN A 402 -8.39 10.23 18.20
N SER A 403 -7.46 9.27 18.28
CA SER A 403 -7.37 8.20 17.27
C SER A 403 -8.61 7.30 17.22
N PHE A 404 -9.36 7.20 18.33
CA PHE A 404 -10.62 6.47 18.40
C PHE A 404 -11.77 7.24 17.76
N GLU A 405 -11.81 8.57 17.90
CA GLU A 405 -12.83 9.42 17.29
C GLU A 405 -12.71 9.45 15.76
N GLU A 406 -11.49 9.38 15.23
CA GLU A 406 -11.22 9.31 13.79
C GLU A 406 -11.79 8.04 13.12
N ILE A 407 -12.02 6.96 13.87
CA ILE A 407 -12.51 5.68 13.33
C ILE A 407 -13.86 5.83 12.63
N MET A 408 -14.75 6.69 13.14
CA MET A 408 -16.05 6.95 12.53
C MET A 408 -15.91 7.58 11.14
N THR A 409 -14.96 8.50 10.98
CA THR A 409 -14.66 9.14 9.69
C THR A 409 -14.16 8.11 8.67
N PHE A 410 -13.24 7.22 9.06
CA PHE A 410 -12.74 6.17 8.17
C PHE A 410 -13.85 5.19 7.76
N GLN A 411 -14.70 4.79 8.69
CA GLN A 411 -15.84 3.90 8.41
C GLN A 411 -16.79 4.52 7.38
N GLN A 412 -17.17 5.79 7.56
CA GLN A 412 -18.07 6.48 6.65
C GLN A 412 -17.47 6.63 5.25
N GLN A 413 -16.17 6.92 5.16
CA GLN A 413 -15.45 7.01 3.90
C GLN A 413 -15.44 5.66 3.16
N ILE A 414 -15.18 4.55 3.86
CA ILE A 414 -15.21 3.21 3.27
C ILE A 414 -16.59 2.90 2.71
N LEU A 415 -17.66 3.09 3.50
CA LEU A 415 -19.02 2.82 3.04
C LEU A 415 -19.41 3.68 1.84
N ARG A 416 -19.02 4.96 1.83
CA ARG A 416 -19.24 5.88 0.71
C ARG A 416 -18.52 5.43 -0.56
N VAL A 417 -17.24 5.05 -0.47
CA VAL A 417 -16.46 4.58 -1.64
C VAL A 417 -16.96 3.23 -2.15
N LYS A 418 -17.44 2.37 -1.24
CA LYS A 418 -18.02 1.06 -1.59
C LYS A 418 -19.44 1.16 -2.15
N ASP A 419 -20.12 2.27 -1.93
CA ASP A 419 -21.54 2.46 -2.23
C ASP A 419 -22.40 1.34 -1.60
N LYS A 420 -22.20 1.14 -0.29
CA LYS A 420 -22.87 0.10 0.51
C LYS A 420 -23.20 0.61 1.92
N ASP A 421 -24.31 0.12 2.48
CA ASP A 421 -24.65 0.33 3.89
C ASP A 421 -23.84 -0.54 4.84
N TYR A 422 -23.30 -1.66 4.34
CA TYR A 422 -22.50 -2.61 5.10
C TYR A 422 -21.36 -3.18 4.25
N PHE A 423 -20.18 -3.28 4.84
CA PHE A 423 -18.99 -3.86 4.23
C PHE A 423 -18.13 -4.56 5.28
N PRO A 424 -17.35 -5.61 4.94
CA PRO A 424 -16.46 -6.29 5.88
C PRO A 424 -15.46 -5.33 6.55
N ILE A 425 -15.69 -5.04 7.82
CA ILE A 425 -14.89 -4.15 8.67
C ILE A 425 -14.64 -4.86 10.01
N THR A 426 -13.49 -4.62 10.63
CA THR A 426 -13.21 -5.00 12.02
C THR A 426 -12.54 -3.82 12.73
N VAL A 427 -13.07 -3.43 13.88
CA VAL A 427 -12.50 -2.38 14.72
C VAL A 427 -11.45 -2.99 15.65
N VAL A 428 -10.26 -2.39 15.67
CA VAL A 428 -9.08 -2.89 16.38
C VAL A 428 -8.57 -1.84 17.37
N GLY A 429 -8.67 -2.13 18.66
CA GLY A 429 -8.07 -1.32 19.72
C GLY A 429 -6.64 -1.78 20.02
N ASN A 430 -5.63 -1.10 19.47
CA ASN A 430 -4.24 -1.50 19.60
C ASN A 430 -3.56 -0.91 20.85
N LYS A 431 -2.42 -1.51 21.23
CA LYS A 431 -1.60 -1.19 22.41
C LYS A 431 -2.26 -1.54 23.74
N CYS A 432 -3.03 -2.64 23.77
CA CYS A 432 -3.67 -3.12 25.00
C CYS A 432 -2.68 -3.54 26.11
N ASP A 433 -1.38 -3.60 25.80
CA ASP A 433 -0.31 -3.77 26.80
C ASP A 433 -0.05 -2.50 27.63
N LEU A 434 -0.50 -1.32 27.18
CA LEU A 434 -0.31 -0.04 27.86
C LEU A 434 -1.54 0.34 28.71
N GLU A 435 -1.99 -0.57 29.57
CA GLU A 435 -3.20 -0.38 30.38
C GLU A 435 -3.12 0.85 31.31
N GLY A 436 -1.91 1.19 31.79
CA GLY A 436 -1.68 2.38 32.63
C GLY A 436 -1.83 3.72 31.91
N GLU A 437 -1.82 3.72 30.57
CA GLU A 437 -1.98 4.91 29.73
C GLU A 437 -3.32 4.90 28.98
N ARG A 438 -4.24 4.00 29.34
CA ARG A 438 -5.53 3.83 28.66
C ARG A 438 -6.38 5.09 28.76
N GLN A 439 -6.83 5.58 27.60
CA GLN A 439 -7.80 6.67 27.46
C GLN A 439 -9.15 6.19 26.93
N VAL A 440 -9.20 5.04 26.26
CA VAL A 440 -10.42 4.45 25.69
C VAL A 440 -10.68 3.10 26.34
N SER A 441 -11.85 2.95 26.97
CA SER A 441 -12.25 1.70 27.60
C SER A 441 -12.60 0.62 26.57
N LYS A 442 -12.50 -0.64 26.98
CA LYS A 442 -12.90 -1.76 26.12
C LYS A 442 -14.39 -1.68 25.75
N GLN A 443 -15.23 -1.22 26.69
CA GLN A 443 -16.67 -1.07 26.48
C GLN A 443 -17.00 -0.02 25.42
N GLU A 444 -16.22 1.07 25.33
CA GLU A 444 -16.39 2.08 24.27
C GLU A 444 -16.06 1.50 22.89
N GLY A 445 -14.98 0.72 22.78
CA GLY A 445 -14.61 0.01 21.56
C GLY A 445 -15.69 -0.99 21.11
N GLU A 446 -16.22 -1.78 22.05
CA GLU A 446 -17.32 -2.72 21.81
C GLU A 446 -18.61 -2.00 21.38
N ALA A 447 -18.94 -0.87 22.01
CA ALA A 447 -20.11 -0.07 21.68
C ALA A 447 -20.00 0.54 20.27
N LEU A 448 -18.83 1.03 19.89
CA LEU A 448 -18.57 1.58 18.55
C LEU A 448 -18.66 0.50 17.47
N ALA A 449 -18.03 -0.66 17.68
CA ALA A 449 -18.11 -1.74 16.69
C ALA A 449 -19.55 -2.25 16.53
N LYS A 450 -20.32 -2.29 17.62
CA LYS A 450 -21.74 -2.64 17.60
C LYS A 450 -22.58 -1.62 16.81
N SER A 451 -22.29 -0.32 16.91
CA SER A 451 -23.01 0.70 16.11
C SER A 451 -22.71 0.57 14.62
N PHE A 452 -21.53 0.05 14.24
CA PHE A 452 -21.18 -0.27 12.85
C PHE A 452 -21.63 -1.67 12.39
N GLY A 453 -22.17 -2.51 13.29
CA GLY A 453 -22.52 -3.90 12.97
C GLY A 453 -21.31 -4.79 12.67
N CYS A 454 -20.15 -4.48 13.24
CA CYS A 454 -18.89 -5.17 12.96
C CYS A 454 -18.24 -5.76 14.22
N LYS A 455 -17.16 -6.54 14.05
CA LYS A 455 -16.41 -7.13 15.17
C LYS A 455 -15.47 -6.12 15.82
N PHE A 456 -15.24 -6.32 17.13
CA PHE A 456 -14.24 -5.60 17.91
C PHE A 456 -13.20 -6.56 18.48
N ILE A 457 -11.93 -6.15 18.45
CA ILE A 457 -10.83 -6.88 19.11
C ILE A 457 -9.78 -5.91 19.65
N GLU A 458 -9.27 -6.16 20.85
CA GLU A 458 -8.09 -5.46 21.36
C GLU A 458 -6.82 -6.25 21.05
N THR A 459 -5.79 -5.54 20.60
CA THR A 459 -4.51 -6.12 20.18
C THR A 459 -3.33 -5.46 20.86
N SER A 460 -2.23 -6.20 20.96
CA SER A 460 -0.91 -5.62 21.22
C SER A 460 0.05 -6.12 20.15
N ALA A 461 0.47 -5.23 19.26
CA ALA A 461 1.55 -5.54 18.33
C ALA A 461 2.83 -5.94 19.08
N LYS A 462 3.17 -5.24 20.17
CA LYS A 462 4.37 -5.47 20.97
C LYS A 462 4.40 -6.85 21.63
N SER A 463 3.31 -7.19 22.33
CA SER A 463 3.18 -8.45 23.07
C SER A 463 2.57 -9.58 22.25
N ARG A 464 2.31 -9.33 20.95
CA ARG A 464 1.63 -10.24 20.01
C ARG A 464 0.27 -10.74 20.52
N ILE A 465 -0.46 -9.91 21.25
CA ILE A 465 -1.80 -10.26 21.74
C ILE A 465 -2.78 -10.04 20.61
N ASN A 466 -3.54 -11.09 20.25
CA ASN A 466 -4.63 -11.07 19.27
C ASN A 466 -4.29 -10.57 17.85
N VAL A 467 -3.00 -10.47 17.50
CA VAL A 467 -2.57 -9.97 16.17
C VAL A 467 -3.11 -10.89 15.07
N ASP A 468 -2.79 -12.18 15.11
CA ASP A 468 -3.28 -13.15 14.13
C ASP A 468 -4.82 -13.22 14.09
N ASN A 469 -5.47 -13.16 15.26
CA ASN A 469 -6.94 -13.18 15.36
C ASN A 469 -7.60 -12.00 14.65
N ALA A 470 -7.04 -10.79 14.75
CA ALA A 470 -7.60 -9.61 14.09
C ALA A 470 -7.66 -9.78 12.56
N PHE A 471 -6.58 -10.30 11.95
CA PHE A 471 -6.53 -10.57 10.51
C PHE A 471 -7.37 -11.79 10.11
N PHE A 472 -7.48 -12.80 10.96
CA PHE A 472 -8.30 -13.97 10.66
C PHE A 472 -9.79 -13.65 10.75
N ASP A 473 -10.19 -12.81 11.70
CA ASP A 473 -11.58 -12.40 11.87
C ASP A 473 -12.11 -11.57 10.70
N ILE A 474 -11.28 -10.67 10.14
CA ILE A 474 -11.70 -9.94 8.93
C ILE A 474 -11.82 -10.87 7.72
N VAL A 475 -10.96 -11.88 7.58
CA VAL A 475 -11.10 -12.89 6.50
C VAL A 475 -12.39 -13.69 6.65
N ARG A 476 -12.75 -14.06 7.89
CA ARG A 476 -14.04 -14.71 8.17
C ARG A 476 -15.21 -13.82 7.79
N GLU A 477 -15.12 -12.52 8.07
CA GLU A 477 -16.16 -11.57 7.69
C GLU A 477 -16.28 -11.41 6.17
N ILE A 478 -15.16 -11.34 5.45
CA ILE A 478 -15.16 -11.34 3.98
C ILE A 478 -15.80 -12.61 3.42
N ARG A 479 -15.48 -13.78 3.99
CA ARG A 479 -16.09 -15.06 3.57
C ARG A 479 -17.60 -15.07 3.82
N HIS A 480 -18.04 -14.56 4.97
CA HIS A 480 -19.44 -14.46 5.33
C HIS A 480 -20.21 -13.50 4.41
N TYR A 481 -19.68 -12.29 4.20
CA TYR A 481 -20.24 -11.29 3.29
C TYR A 481 -20.38 -11.82 1.87
N ASN A 482 -19.34 -12.46 1.33
CA ASN A 482 -19.39 -13.03 -0.02
C ASN A 482 -20.43 -14.16 -0.15
N LYS A 483 -20.62 -14.98 0.89
CA LYS A 483 -21.68 -16.01 0.89
C LYS A 483 -23.08 -15.40 0.84
N GLN A 484 -23.31 -14.32 1.58
CA GLN A 484 -24.60 -13.61 1.55
C GLN A 484 -24.87 -12.95 0.20
N MET A 485 -23.85 -12.33 -0.40
CA MET A 485 -23.97 -11.70 -1.72
C MET A 485 -24.20 -12.73 -2.84
N ALA A 486 -23.58 -13.92 -2.74
CA ALA A 486 -23.82 -15.02 -3.68
C ALA A 486 -25.22 -15.64 -3.50
N GLY A 487 -25.68 -15.80 -2.26
CA GLY A 487 -27.01 -16.35 -1.96
C GLY A 487 -28.17 -15.47 -2.43
N ASN A 488 -27.95 -14.18 -2.62
CA ASN A 488 -28.97 -13.25 -3.12
C ASN A 488 -29.18 -13.33 -4.65
N PHE A 489 -28.30 -14.01 -5.40
CA PHE A 489 -28.42 -14.18 -6.85
C PHE A 489 -29.09 -15.51 -7.26
N GLU A 490 -29.22 -16.50 -6.37
CA GLU A 490 -29.85 -17.81 -6.66
C GLU A 490 -31.31 -17.92 -6.20
N GLY A 491 -31.92 -16.85 -5.65
CA GLY A 491 -33.31 -16.85 -5.15
C GLY A 491 -34.40 -16.51 -6.18
N GLY A 492 -34.06 -16.36 -7.47
CA GLY A 492 -34.94 -15.79 -8.49
C GLY A 492 -35.34 -16.76 -9.61
N SER A 493 -35.80 -17.98 -9.32
CA SER A 493 -36.56 -18.81 -10.28
C SER A 493 -37.24 -19.99 -9.58
N GLY A 494 -38.54 -19.86 -9.30
CA GLY A 494 -39.33 -20.94 -8.72
C GLY A 494 -40.80 -20.59 -8.56
N GLY A 495 -41.55 -20.48 -9.66
CA GLY A 495 -43.00 -20.35 -9.61
C GLY A 495 -43.66 -20.09 -10.96
N GLY A 496 -44.05 -21.15 -11.68
CA GLY A 496 -44.86 -21.05 -12.89
C GLY A 496 -45.22 -22.40 -13.49
N GLN A 497 -46.40 -22.92 -13.10
CA GLN A 497 -47.02 -24.13 -13.66
C GLN A 497 -47.48 -23.95 -15.11
N GLY A 498 -47.27 -25.00 -15.91
CA GLY A 498 -48.26 -25.62 -16.80
C GLY A 498 -48.89 -24.80 -17.94
N GLY A 499 -48.54 -25.14 -19.18
CA GLY A 499 -49.30 -24.72 -20.37
C GLY A 499 -48.79 -25.36 -21.66
N ASN A 500 -49.58 -26.28 -22.20
CA ASN A 500 -49.32 -27.12 -23.37
C ASN A 500 -49.57 -26.34 -24.68
N GLY A 501 -48.78 -26.57 -25.74
CA GLY A 501 -49.16 -26.21 -27.12
C GLY A 501 -48.01 -25.70 -28.02
N GLY A 502 -47.55 -26.54 -28.96
CA GLY A 502 -46.80 -26.09 -30.15
C GLY A 502 -47.70 -25.29 -31.13
N PRO A 503 -47.14 -24.70 -32.22
CA PRO A 503 -46.50 -25.48 -33.28
C PRO A 503 -45.30 -24.83 -34.02
N GLN A 504 -44.65 -25.71 -34.79
CA GLN A 504 -43.76 -25.57 -35.94
C GLN A 504 -43.51 -24.19 -36.58
N GLY A 505 -42.23 -23.94 -36.89
CA GLY A 505 -41.78 -22.99 -37.92
C GLY A 505 -40.29 -23.11 -38.20
N LYS A 506 -39.93 -23.85 -39.25
CA LYS A 506 -38.58 -23.88 -39.85
C LYS A 506 -38.18 -22.48 -40.34
N MET A 507 -36.91 -22.09 -40.16
CA MET A 507 -36.12 -21.47 -41.24
C MET A 507 -34.62 -21.66 -40.97
N GLU A 508 -33.93 -21.99 -42.04
CA GLU A 508 -32.54 -22.40 -42.15
C GLU A 508 -31.56 -21.22 -42.18
N MET A 509 -30.33 -21.54 -41.74
CA MET A 509 -29.00 -21.16 -42.24
C MET A 509 -28.58 -19.69 -42.42
N GLY A 510 -27.44 -19.40 -41.79
CA GLY A 510 -26.46 -18.39 -42.17
C GLY A 510 -25.16 -18.64 -41.40
N GLU A 511 -24.23 -19.32 -42.06
CA GLU A 511 -22.89 -19.72 -41.60
C GLU A 511 -21.95 -18.52 -41.38
N GLY A 512 -20.91 -18.69 -40.54
CA GLY A 512 -19.72 -17.81 -40.60
C GLY A 512 -18.90 -17.61 -39.31
N GLU A 513 -18.17 -18.64 -38.91
CA GLU A 513 -16.77 -18.62 -38.42
C GLU A 513 -16.28 -17.58 -37.36
N ASN A 514 -16.23 -18.07 -36.12
CA ASN A 514 -15.05 -18.22 -35.25
C ASN A 514 -13.73 -17.49 -35.63
N SER A 515 -13.34 -16.44 -34.86
CA SER A 515 -11.92 -16.11 -34.66
C SER A 515 -11.64 -15.45 -33.30
N ARG A 516 -11.08 -16.26 -32.40
CA ARG A 516 -10.07 -15.97 -31.36
C ARG A 516 -9.87 -14.49 -30.97
N GLY A 517 -10.30 -14.17 -29.75
CA GLY A 517 -9.81 -13.03 -29.00
C GLY A 517 -8.34 -13.23 -28.59
N CYS A 518 -7.53 -12.19 -28.81
CA CYS A 518 -6.18 -12.07 -28.29
C CYS A 518 -6.13 -10.81 -27.43
N CYS A 519 -6.15 -11.00 -26.10
CA CYS A 519 -5.76 -9.98 -25.14
C CYS A 519 -4.25 -9.79 -25.21
N GLY A 520 -3.79 -8.56 -25.36
CA GLY A 520 -2.39 -8.19 -25.21
C GLY A 520 -2.23 -6.69 -25.26
N SER A 521 -1.62 -6.13 -24.20
CA SER A 521 -1.22 -4.73 -24.01
C SER A 521 -2.25 -3.82 -23.34
N CYS A 522 -2.21 -3.79 -22.01
CA CYS A 522 -2.50 -2.56 -21.27
C CYS A 522 -1.16 -1.94 -20.85
N VAL A 523 -0.80 -0.87 -21.56
CA VAL A 523 0.15 0.16 -21.13
C VAL A 523 -0.65 1.12 -20.25
N LEU A 524 -0.22 1.35 -19.01
CA LEU A 524 -0.74 2.44 -18.17
C LEU A 524 0.19 3.65 -18.37
N MET A 525 -0.38 4.73 -18.91
CA MET A 525 0.21 6.07 -18.96
C MET A 525 0.10 6.76 -17.61
#